data_AF-A0A495BAP3-F1
#
_entry.id   AF-A0A495BAP3-F1
#
_cell.length_a   1.000
_cell.length_b   1.000
_cell.length_c   1.000
_cell.angle_alpha   90.00
_cell.angle_beta   90.00
_cell.angle_gamma   90.00
#
_symmetry.space_group_name_H-M   'P 1'
#
loop_
_entity.id
_entity.type
_entity.pdbx_description
1 polymer ?
#
loop_
_entity_poly.entity_id
_entity_poly.type
_entity_poly.pdbx_seq_one_letter_code
_entity_poly.pdbx_strand_id
1 'polypeptide(L)' 'MRINQLEPGHSILETTDSGEEIRFEVINVKPLGRRYEVTMRTSAGLESVVYPGNAYVQTAA' A
#
# COMPACT_ATOMS: atom_id res chain seq x y z
N MET A 1 -2.21 8.09 -5.10
CA MET A 1 -1.14 8.71 -4.28
C MET A 1 0.23 8.21 -4.73
N ARG A 2 1.30 9.02 -4.64
CA ARG A 2 2.67 8.51 -4.87
C ARG A 2 3.12 7.67 -3.68
N ILE A 3 3.90 6.62 -3.91
CA ILE A 3 4.33 5.72 -2.84
C ILE A 3 5.16 6.43 -1.76
N ASN A 4 5.94 7.45 -2.14
CA ASN A 4 6.76 8.23 -1.22
C ASN A 4 5.97 9.28 -0.41
N GLN A 5 4.65 9.39 -0.63
CA GLN A 5 3.72 10.20 0.14
C GLN A 5 2.82 9.33 1.03
N LEU A 6 2.98 8.00 0.96
CA LEU A 6 2.20 7.06 1.74
C LEU A 6 2.73 7.05 3.18
N GLU A 7 1.81 7.08 4.15
CA GLU A 7 2.12 7.11 5.57
C GLU A 7 1.31 6.02 6.29
N PRO A 8 1.79 5.54 7.46
CA PRO A 8 0.98 4.69 8.33
C PRO A 8 -0.39 5.32 8.62
N GLY A 9 -1.45 4.52 8.55
CA GLY A 9 -2.84 4.94 8.70
C GLY A 9 -3.56 5.23 7.38
N HIS A 10 -2.85 5.43 6.26
CA HIS A 10 -3.49 5.45 4.94
C HIS A 10 -4.09 4.08 4.59
N SER A 11 -5.09 4.07 3.71
CA SER A 11 -5.67 2.84 3.18
C SER A 11 -5.43 2.74 1.68
N ILE A 12 -4.76 1.67 1.23
CA ILE A 12 -4.62 1.34 -0.19
C ILE A 12 -5.90 0.64 -0.64
N LEU A 13 -6.38 1.00 -1.83
CA LEU A 13 -7.52 0.35 -2.48
C LEU A 13 -7.00 -0.57 -3.58
N GLU A 14 -7.50 -1.80 -3.58
CA GLU A 14 -7.31 -2.75 -4.67
C GLU A 14 -8.67 -3.21 -5.18
N THR A 15 -8.84 -3.22 -6.50
CA THR A 15 -10.04 -3.77 -7.14
C THR A 15 -9.72 -5.17 -7.63
N THR A 16 -10.46 -6.16 -7.15
CA THR A 16 -10.32 -7.54 -7.61
C THR A 16 -10.89 -7.70 -9.02
N ASP A 17 -10.58 -8.83 -9.68
CA ASP A 17 -11.16 -9.15 -10.99
C ASP A 17 -12.71 -9.24 -10.97
N SER A 18 -13.32 -9.51 -9.80
CA SER A 18 -14.77 -9.50 -9.62
C SER A 18 -15.36 -8.09 -9.44
N GLY A 19 -14.53 -7.05 -9.40
CA GLY A 19 -14.94 -5.66 -9.19
C GLY A 19 -15.15 -5.29 -7.72
N GLU A 20 -14.75 -6.16 -6.78
CA GLU A 20 -14.80 -5.84 -5.35
C GLU A 20 -13.63 -4.94 -4.96
N GLU A 21 -13.91 -3.90 -4.18
CA GLU A 21 -12.86 -3.02 -3.64
C GLU A 21 -12.43 -3.50 -2.25
N ILE A 22 -11.16 -3.90 -2.14
CA ILE A 22 -10.52 -4.28 -0.89
C ILE A 22 -9.68 -3.12 -0.39
N ARG A 23 -9.77 -2.85 0.93
CA ARG A 23 -8.97 -1.84 1.62
C ARG A 23 -7.88 -2.50 2.45
N PHE A 24 -6.66 -2.04 2.27
CA PHE A 24 -5.50 -2.45 3.04
C PHE A 24 -4.96 -1.27 3.85
N GLU A 25 -5.00 -1.38 5.17
CA GLU A 25 -4.46 -0.36 6.07
C GLU A 25 -2.93 -0.41 6.04
N VAL A 26 -2.29 0.72 5.76
CA VAL A 26 -0.83 0.85 5.78
C VAL A 26 -0.36 0.93 7.22
N ILE A 27 0.51 0.01 7.62
CA ILE A 27 1.05 -0.06 8.97
C ILE A 27 2.46 0.53 9.02
N ASN A 28 3.24 0.37 7.94
CA ASN A 28 4.60 0.91 7.88
C ASN A 28 5.00 1.20 6.43
N VAL A 29 5.82 2.23 6.25
CA VAL A 29 6.43 2.58 4.96
C VAL A 29 7.92 2.82 5.19
N LYS A 30 8.76 1.98 4.60
CA LYS A 30 10.21 2.01 4.79
C LYS A 30 10.94 2.27 3.47
N PRO A 31 11.79 3.30 3.36
CA PRO A 31 12.61 3.48 2.18
C PRO A 31 13.69 2.38 2.09
N LEU A 32 13.85 1.79 0.91
CA LEU A 32 14.84 0.79 0.55
C LEU A 32 15.60 1.25 -0.71
N GLY A 33 16.50 2.21 -0.53
CA GLY A 33 17.25 2.83 -1.64
C GLY A 33 16.33 3.59 -2.60
N ARG A 34 16.14 3.06 -3.82
CA ARG A 34 15.23 3.63 -4.84
C ARG A 34 13.82 3.02 -4.81
N ARG A 35 13.52 2.23 -3.79
CA ARG A 35 12.25 1.51 -3.60
C ARG A 35 11.68 1.82 -2.22
N TYR A 36 10.43 1.43 -2.01
CA TYR A 36 9.76 1.50 -0.72
C TYR A 36 9.15 0.14 -0.40
N GLU A 37 9.42 -0.35 0.80
CA GLU A 37 8.69 -1.48 1.37
C GLU A 37 7.50 -0.94 2.15
N VAL A 38 6.32 -1.44 1.83
CA VAL A 38 5.06 -1.05 2.47
C VAL A 38 4.48 -2.27 3.15
N THR A 39 4.32 -2.19 4.46
CA THR A 39 3.65 -3.20 5.27
C THR A 39 2.21 -2.79 5.46
N MET A 40 1.29 -3.70 5.19
CA MET A 40 -0.15 -3.49 5.19
C MET A 40 -0.83 -4.54 6.07
N ARG A 41 -1.97 -4.19 6.64
CA ARG A 41 -2.88 -5.11 7.31
C ARG A 41 -3.95 -5.58 6.32
N THR A 42 -3.98 -6.89 6.11
CA THR A 42 -4.95 -7.62 5.30
C THR A 42 -5.81 -8.51 6.20
N SER A 43 -6.85 -9.13 5.64
CA SER A 43 -7.66 -10.13 6.36
C SER A 43 -6.87 -11.37 6.78
N ALA A 44 -5.76 -11.66 6.11
CA ALA A 44 -4.88 -12.80 6.39
C ALA A 44 -3.74 -12.46 7.37
N GLY A 45 -3.53 -11.19 7.73
CA GLY A 45 -2.49 -10.75 8.65
C GLY A 45 -1.74 -9.52 8.15
N LEU A 46 -0.44 -9.44 8.46
CA LEU A 46 0.43 -8.38 7.93
C LEU A 46 1.16 -8.89 6.69
N GLU A 47 1.17 -8.06 5.65
CA GLU A 47 1.85 -8.36 4.39
C GLU A 47 2.77 -7.20 3.99
N SER A 48 3.93 -7.49 3.42
CA SER A 48 4.89 -6.47 2.97
C SER A 48 5.10 -6.56 1.46
N VAL A 49 4.96 -5.43 0.77
CA VAL A 49 5.14 -5.33 -0.69
C VAL A 49 6.17 -4.24 -1.01
N VAL A 50 7.03 -4.51 -2.00
CA VAL A 50 8.07 -3.57 -2.43
C VAL A 50 7.67 -2.87 -3.73
N TYR A 51 7.64 -1.55 -3.68
CA TYR A 51 7.28 -0.68 -4.79
C TYR A 51 8.51 0.10 -5.32
N PRO A 52 8.58 0.36 -6.63
CA PRO A 52 9.46 1.38 -7.18
C PRO A 52 9.20 2.76 -6.56
N GLY A 53 10.23 3.59 -6.33
CA GLY A 53 10.06 4.90 -5.70
C GLY A 53 9.20 5.91 -6.47
N ASN A 54 8.94 5.66 -7.75
CA ASN A 54 8.05 6.44 -8.60
C ASN A 54 6.67 5.79 -8.79
N ALA A 55 6.35 4.73 -8.03
CA ALA A 55 5.06 4.06 -8.11
C ALA A 55 3.92 4.93 -7.58
N TYR A 56 2.73 4.64 -8.09
CA TYR A 56 1.47 5.21 -7.62
C TYR A 56 0.56 4.09 -7.15
N VAL A 57 -0.16 4.35 -6.06
CA VAL A 57 -1.17 3.45 -5.49
C VAL A 57 -2.50 4.18 -5.40
N GLN A 58 -3.61 3.47 -5.59
CA GLN A 58 -4.93 4.01 -5.30
C GLN A 58 -5.12 4.00 -3.78
N THR A 59 -5.69 5.07 -3.24
CA THR A 59 -5.91 5.21 -1.80
C THR A 59 -7.35 5.61 -1.54
N ALA A 60 -7.93 5.14 -0.44
CA ALA A 60 -9.20 5.65 0.04
C ALA A 60 -9.03 7.02 0.70
N ALA A 61 -10.10 7.81 0.72
CA ALA A 61 -10.19 9.11 1.41
C ALA A 61 -10.32 8.94 2.93
#